data_AF-A0AAU6I287-F1
#
_entry.id   AF-A0AAU6I287-F1
#
_cell.length_a   1.000
_cell.length_b   1.000
_cell.length_c   1.000
_cell.angle_alpha   90.00
_cell.angle_beta   90.00
_cell.angle_gamma   90.00
#
_symmetry.space_group_name_H-M   'P 1'
#
loop_
_entity.id
_entity.type
_entity.pdbx_description
1 polymer ?
#
loop_
_entity_poly.entity_id
_entity_poly.type
_entity_poly.pdbx_seq_one_letter_code
_entity_poly.pdbx_strand_id
1 'polypeptide(L)'
;MTVAPLDLNLLHRLLDVPGHEEAYRLVRRAQQTSGTLAQLVVSLAVGEGTVAGTGSRDLLERARSRAARYAELRAALAHCPGIRTVKGPSLAGHYPTGVRRPVGDLDLVAPDEEQLWRAAVTLCSLGGVPAELSLFVAAGRPHVMLAVLWPSPDPLMEEEIRVELCTAAFSGDFAAVPVRPELPARQVLADLLSVAEERFQRAFHAKDAVDLLMLLDSGALRPTVVAEAADTYRLAPELVELLDLLSTAVDHPGAEPLRQALTVPAATETARRAAVPRPPHEPGRSVDARLEAGQPVWGMPLTRVARPGEKCVLDHRDHLTLARTPVGDFLLVAGELVDPDLYATALAAATDQEAGA
;
A
#
# COMPACT_ATOMS: atom_id res chain seq x y z
N MET A 1 23.57 -1.14 -25.34
CA MET A 1 23.74 -2.06 -24.21
C MET A 1 22.40 -2.72 -23.98
N THR A 2 22.33 -4.04 -24.00
CA THR A 2 21.08 -4.78 -23.82
C THR A 2 20.59 -4.62 -22.40
N VAL A 3 19.51 -3.85 -22.24
CA VAL A 3 18.67 -3.82 -21.05
C VAL A 3 18.18 -5.25 -20.82
N ALA A 4 18.35 -5.77 -19.61
CA ALA A 4 17.93 -7.13 -19.29
C ALA A 4 16.39 -7.20 -19.36
N PRO A 5 15.82 -8.04 -20.24
CA PRO A 5 14.37 -8.06 -20.43
C PRO A 5 13.67 -8.64 -19.20
N LEU A 6 12.47 -8.12 -18.89
CA LEU A 6 11.52 -8.84 -18.05
C LEU A 6 11.09 -10.10 -18.81
N ASP A 7 11.67 -11.23 -18.45
CA ASP A 7 11.43 -12.56 -19.06
C ASP A 7 11.21 -13.63 -17.97
N LEU A 8 10.80 -14.84 -18.38
CA LEU A 8 10.63 -15.95 -17.44
C LEU A 8 11.92 -16.31 -16.70
N ASN A 9 13.10 -16.18 -17.34
CA ASN A 9 14.39 -16.49 -16.71
C ASN A 9 14.67 -15.57 -15.51
N LEU A 10 14.33 -14.29 -15.62
CA LEU A 10 14.41 -13.34 -14.51
C LEU A 10 13.51 -13.79 -13.36
N LEU A 11 12.28 -14.19 -13.65
CA LEU A 11 11.34 -14.66 -12.62
C LEU A 11 11.80 -15.97 -11.98
N HIS A 12 12.41 -16.89 -12.73
CA HIS A 12 13.06 -18.08 -12.18
C HIS A 12 14.13 -17.73 -11.14
N ARG A 13 15.01 -16.76 -11.46
CA ARG A 13 16.05 -16.31 -10.52
C ARG A 13 15.47 -15.62 -9.29
N LEU A 14 14.51 -14.70 -9.47
CA LEU A 14 13.90 -13.95 -8.36
C LEU A 14 13.05 -14.82 -7.43
N LEU A 15 12.45 -15.90 -7.95
CA LEU A 15 11.61 -16.81 -7.17
C LEU A 15 12.36 -18.04 -6.64
N ASP A 16 13.67 -18.12 -6.91
CA ASP A 16 14.54 -19.26 -6.58
C ASP A 16 13.96 -20.59 -7.11
N VAL A 17 13.54 -20.58 -8.38
CA VAL A 17 13.06 -21.76 -9.09
C VAL A 17 14.10 -22.13 -10.17
N PRO A 18 14.66 -23.35 -10.16
CA PRO A 18 15.63 -23.75 -11.18
C PRO A 18 15.12 -23.51 -12.60
N GLY A 19 15.94 -22.94 -13.48
CA GLY A 19 15.51 -22.53 -14.83
C GLY A 19 15.15 -23.67 -15.79
N HIS A 20 15.34 -24.92 -15.38
CA HIS A 20 14.90 -26.11 -16.13
C HIS A 20 13.53 -26.63 -15.66
N GLU A 21 12.97 -26.07 -14.59
CA GLU A 21 11.64 -26.43 -14.11
C GLU A 21 10.56 -25.83 -15.01
N GLU A 22 9.48 -26.58 -15.18
CA GLU A 22 8.35 -26.17 -16.00
C GLU A 22 7.63 -24.93 -15.46
N ALA A 23 6.98 -24.17 -16.34
CA ALA A 23 6.25 -22.94 -15.99
C ALA A 23 5.22 -23.14 -14.85
N TYR A 24 4.65 -24.34 -14.71
CA TYR A 24 3.78 -24.69 -13.59
C TYR A 24 4.43 -24.52 -12.22
N ARG A 25 5.71 -24.92 -12.06
CA ARG A 25 6.44 -24.78 -10.80
C ARG A 25 6.67 -23.32 -10.46
N LEU A 26 6.98 -22.51 -11.47
CA LEU A 26 7.15 -21.06 -11.33
C LEU A 26 5.84 -20.39 -10.90
N VAL A 27 4.72 -20.73 -11.52
CA VAL A 27 3.39 -20.23 -11.12
C VAL A 27 3.07 -20.61 -9.67
N ARG A 28 3.29 -21.88 -9.29
CA ARG A 28 3.03 -22.33 -7.91
C ARG A 28 3.88 -21.58 -6.89
N ARG A 29 5.16 -21.32 -7.21
CA ARG A 29 6.04 -20.54 -6.34
C ARG A 29 5.58 -19.10 -6.23
N ALA A 30 5.17 -18.48 -7.33
CA ALA A 30 4.62 -17.13 -7.33
C ALA A 30 3.37 -17.01 -6.44
N GLN A 31 2.45 -17.97 -6.49
CA GLN A 31 1.26 -18.01 -5.63
C GLN A 31 1.60 -18.08 -4.13
N GLN A 32 2.68 -18.78 -3.77
CA GLN A 32 3.15 -18.86 -2.38
C GLN A 32 3.81 -17.57 -1.90
N THR A 33 4.33 -16.76 -2.82
CA THR A 33 4.99 -15.49 -2.52
C THR A 33 3.98 -14.35 -2.37
N SER A 34 2.98 -14.28 -3.25
CA SER A 34 1.92 -13.26 -3.22
C SER A 34 0.72 -13.72 -4.06
N GLY A 35 -0.50 -13.41 -3.58
CA GLY A 35 -1.74 -13.80 -4.26
C GLY A 35 -1.88 -13.28 -5.69
N THR A 36 -1.21 -12.17 -6.03
CA THR A 36 -1.30 -11.54 -7.36
C THR A 36 -0.10 -11.83 -8.27
N LEU A 37 1.01 -12.34 -7.74
CA LEU A 37 2.25 -12.51 -8.51
C LEU A 37 2.14 -13.59 -9.61
N ALA A 38 1.25 -14.57 -9.44
CA ALA A 38 0.96 -15.56 -10.46
C ALA A 38 0.46 -14.94 -11.78
N GLN A 39 -0.24 -13.80 -11.70
CA GLN A 39 -0.75 -13.08 -12.87
C GLN A 39 0.40 -12.59 -13.75
N LEU A 40 1.48 -12.09 -13.14
CA LEU A 40 2.69 -11.67 -13.84
C LEU A 40 3.32 -12.84 -14.59
N VAL A 41 3.60 -13.95 -13.88
CA VAL A 41 4.22 -15.15 -14.47
C VAL A 41 3.39 -15.67 -15.65
N VAL A 42 2.08 -15.81 -15.48
CA VAL A 42 1.19 -16.33 -16.52
C VAL A 42 1.12 -15.38 -17.71
N SER A 43 1.00 -14.07 -17.49
CA SER A 43 0.96 -13.09 -18.59
C SER A 43 2.25 -13.08 -19.39
N LEU A 44 3.40 -13.22 -18.72
CA LEU A 44 4.70 -13.26 -19.34
C LEU A 44 4.91 -14.54 -20.16
N ALA A 45 4.57 -15.70 -19.59
CA ALA A 45 4.63 -16.98 -20.31
C ALA A 45 3.79 -16.98 -21.59
N VAL A 46 2.59 -16.37 -21.53
CA VAL A 46 1.73 -16.21 -22.71
C VAL A 46 2.35 -15.25 -23.73
N GLY A 47 2.93 -14.14 -23.27
CA GLY A 47 3.66 -13.21 -24.12
C GLY A 47 4.87 -13.85 -24.83
N GLU A 48 5.52 -14.81 -24.17
CA GLU A 48 6.63 -15.61 -24.72
C GLU A 48 6.18 -16.81 -25.56
N GLY A 49 4.87 -16.97 -25.80
CA GLY A 49 4.31 -17.96 -26.72
C GLY A 49 3.73 -19.22 -26.08
N THR A 50 3.68 -19.31 -24.75
CA THR A 50 3.00 -20.43 -24.07
C THR A 50 1.49 -20.36 -24.30
N VAL A 51 0.89 -21.47 -24.75
CA VAL A 51 -0.56 -21.55 -24.97
C VAL A 51 -1.30 -21.57 -23.63
N ALA A 52 -2.07 -20.53 -23.34
CA ALA A 52 -2.90 -20.47 -22.14
C ALA A 52 -4.06 -21.48 -22.20
N GLY A 53 -4.15 -22.34 -21.19
CA GLY A 53 -5.35 -23.13 -20.88
C GLY A 53 -6.47 -22.27 -20.28
N THR A 54 -7.63 -22.87 -20.00
CA THR A 54 -8.81 -22.15 -19.47
C THR A 54 -8.53 -21.45 -18.14
N GLY A 55 -7.88 -22.12 -17.18
CA GLY A 55 -7.54 -21.51 -15.88
C GLY A 55 -6.59 -20.32 -16.00
N SER A 56 -5.58 -20.39 -16.88
CA SER A 56 -4.68 -19.25 -17.13
C SER A 56 -5.40 -18.07 -17.78
N ARG A 57 -6.32 -18.32 -18.72
CA ARG A 57 -7.12 -17.25 -19.33
C ARG A 57 -8.05 -16.58 -18.32
N ASP A 58 -8.71 -17.38 -17.49
CA ASP A 58 -9.60 -16.88 -16.42
C ASP A 58 -8.83 -16.01 -15.42
N LEU A 59 -7.65 -16.45 -14.97
CA LEU A 59 -6.77 -15.65 -14.11
C LEU A 59 -6.42 -14.28 -14.73
N LEU A 60 -6.04 -14.26 -16.01
CA LEU A 60 -5.69 -13.02 -16.70
C LEU A 60 -6.90 -12.11 -16.93
N GLU A 61 -8.07 -12.69 -17.16
CA GLU A 61 -9.32 -11.94 -17.33
C GLU A 61 -9.77 -11.28 -16.02
N ARG A 62 -9.66 -11.99 -14.90
CA ARG A 62 -9.89 -11.44 -13.56
C ARG A 62 -8.95 -10.29 -13.24
N ALA A 63 -7.65 -10.48 -13.49
CA ALA A 63 -6.65 -9.41 -13.33
C ALA A 63 -6.97 -8.18 -14.20
N ARG A 64 -7.41 -8.39 -15.45
CA ARG A 64 -7.83 -7.32 -16.36
C ARG A 64 -9.07 -6.59 -15.84
N SER A 65 -10.08 -7.33 -15.38
CA SER A 65 -11.33 -6.77 -14.84
C SER A 65 -11.07 -5.95 -13.57
N ARG A 66 -10.19 -6.44 -12.70
CA ARG A 66 -9.74 -5.73 -11.49
C ARG A 66 -9.03 -4.42 -11.82
N ALA A 67 -8.06 -4.46 -12.75
CA ALA A 67 -7.37 -3.25 -13.19
C ALA A 67 -8.33 -2.22 -13.83
N ALA A 68 -9.30 -2.68 -14.63
CA ALA A 68 -10.34 -1.82 -15.18
C ALA A 68 -11.20 -1.19 -14.08
N ARG A 69 -11.61 -1.97 -13.07
CA ARG A 69 -12.35 -1.46 -11.92
C ARG A 69 -11.59 -0.39 -11.15
N TYR A 70 -10.29 -0.57 -10.89
CA TYR A 70 -9.47 0.46 -10.26
C TYR A 70 -9.33 1.72 -11.13
N ALA A 71 -9.25 1.58 -12.45
CA ALA A 71 -9.24 2.73 -13.35
C ALA A 71 -10.57 3.52 -13.31
N GLU A 72 -11.71 2.84 -13.25
CA GLU A 72 -13.04 3.45 -13.08
C GLU A 72 -13.15 4.21 -11.75
N LEU A 73 -12.78 3.57 -10.65
CA LEU A 73 -12.83 4.19 -9.31
C LEU A 73 -11.93 5.42 -9.23
N ARG A 74 -10.73 5.36 -9.80
CA ARG A 74 -9.82 6.51 -9.89
C ARG A 74 -10.41 7.64 -10.74
N ALA A 75 -11.02 7.32 -11.88
CA ALA A 75 -11.64 8.31 -12.75
C ALA A 75 -12.82 9.01 -12.06
N ALA A 76 -13.58 8.29 -11.23
CA ALA A 76 -14.67 8.86 -10.44
C ALA A 76 -14.20 9.87 -9.38
N LEU A 77 -12.91 9.87 -9.01
CA LEU A 77 -12.32 10.82 -8.08
C LEU A 77 -11.72 12.06 -8.74
N ALA A 78 -11.94 12.27 -10.04
CA ALA A 78 -11.38 13.41 -10.78
C ALA A 78 -11.81 14.79 -10.23
N HIS A 79 -12.93 14.87 -9.51
CA HIS A 79 -13.39 16.10 -8.84
C HIS A 79 -12.80 16.31 -7.44
N CYS A 80 -12.02 15.36 -6.90
CA CYS A 80 -11.35 15.49 -5.61
C CYS A 80 -9.93 16.05 -5.84
N PRO A 81 -9.69 17.36 -5.66
CA PRO A 81 -8.40 17.96 -5.95
C PRO A 81 -7.29 17.38 -5.08
N GLY A 82 -6.12 17.17 -5.68
CA GLY A 82 -4.91 16.77 -4.96
C GLY A 82 -4.83 15.30 -4.56
N ILE A 83 -5.87 14.48 -4.79
CA ILE A 83 -5.77 13.02 -4.62
C ILE A 83 -4.76 12.47 -5.62
N ARG A 84 -3.72 11.79 -5.12
CA ARG A 84 -2.67 11.20 -5.94
C ARG A 84 -2.67 9.69 -5.81
N THR A 85 -2.59 9.02 -6.95
CA THR A 85 -2.36 7.58 -7.01
C THR A 85 -0.88 7.28 -6.83
N VAL A 86 -0.59 6.19 -6.11
CA VAL A 86 0.77 5.75 -5.83
C VAL A 86 0.91 4.28 -6.26
N LYS A 87 2.08 3.89 -6.78
CA LYS A 87 2.39 2.53 -7.23
C LYS A 87 1.46 2.05 -8.34
N GLY A 88 0.34 1.40 -8.00
CA GLY A 88 -0.42 0.47 -8.84
C GLY A 88 -0.56 0.87 -10.31
N PRO A 89 -1.48 1.79 -10.64
CA PRO A 89 -1.67 2.25 -12.01
C PRO A 89 -0.48 2.97 -12.64
N SER A 90 0.33 3.69 -11.86
CA SER A 90 1.49 4.44 -12.38
C SER A 90 2.59 3.49 -12.85
N LEU A 91 2.94 2.51 -12.01
CA LEU A 91 3.93 1.47 -12.30
C LEU A 91 3.48 0.53 -13.40
N ALA A 92 2.18 0.20 -13.47
CA ALA A 92 1.64 -0.64 -14.54
C ALA A 92 1.91 -0.08 -15.94
N GLY A 93 2.02 1.25 -16.09
CA GLY A 93 2.36 1.90 -17.36
C GLY A 93 3.79 1.65 -17.85
N HIS A 94 4.69 1.17 -16.98
CA HIS A 94 6.06 0.83 -17.33
C HIS A 94 6.23 -0.64 -17.76
N TYR A 95 5.24 -1.50 -17.52
CA TYR A 95 5.32 -2.91 -17.89
C TYR A 95 5.15 -3.09 -19.41
N PRO A 96 5.81 -4.10 -20.02
CA PRO A 96 5.64 -4.40 -21.43
C PRO A 96 4.19 -4.66 -21.82
N THR A 97 3.82 -4.28 -23.04
CA THR A 97 2.47 -4.54 -23.57
C THR A 97 2.11 -6.02 -23.46
N GLY A 98 0.95 -6.32 -22.87
CA GLY A 98 0.46 -7.69 -22.68
C GLY A 98 0.89 -8.33 -21.36
N VAL A 99 1.93 -7.83 -20.70
CA VAL A 99 2.37 -8.27 -19.37
C VAL A 99 1.55 -7.56 -18.31
N ARG A 100 1.10 -8.31 -17.30
CA ARG A 100 0.25 -7.80 -16.21
C ARG A 100 1.08 -7.57 -14.96
N ARG A 101 1.19 -6.32 -14.54
CA ARG A 101 1.68 -5.98 -13.21
C ARG A 101 0.74 -6.58 -12.14
N PRO A 102 1.26 -7.23 -11.09
CA PRO A 102 0.45 -7.64 -9.94
C PRO A 102 -0.12 -6.41 -9.21
N VAL A 103 -1.45 -6.37 -9.01
CA VAL A 103 -2.15 -5.28 -8.29
C VAL A 103 -3.17 -5.91 -7.34
N GLY A 104 -2.98 -5.69 -6.02
CA GLY A 104 -3.93 -6.12 -4.99
C GLY A 104 -4.99 -5.06 -4.73
N ASP A 105 -4.57 -3.81 -4.59
CA ASP A 105 -5.34 -2.65 -4.15
C ASP A 105 -5.03 -1.39 -4.98
N LEU A 106 -5.80 -0.34 -4.73
CA LEU A 106 -5.57 1.01 -5.23
C LEU A 106 -5.20 1.94 -4.08
N ASP A 107 -3.92 2.31 -4.00
CA ASP A 107 -3.38 3.26 -3.01
C ASP A 107 -3.58 4.71 -3.47
N LEU A 108 -4.23 5.52 -2.63
CA LEU A 108 -4.52 6.92 -2.86
C LEU A 108 -4.07 7.77 -1.67
N VAL A 109 -3.31 8.83 -1.95
CA VAL A 109 -2.90 9.82 -0.95
C VAL A 109 -3.70 11.09 -1.14
N ALA A 110 -4.39 11.50 -0.09
CA ALA A 110 -5.09 12.78 0.01
C ALA A 110 -4.20 13.84 0.66
N PRO A 111 -4.30 15.12 0.24
CA PRO A 111 -3.51 16.21 0.81
C PRO A 111 -3.93 16.54 2.25
N ASP A 112 -5.19 16.27 2.58
CA ASP A 112 -5.80 16.55 3.87
C ASP A 112 -7.02 15.65 4.09
N GLU A 113 -7.58 15.77 5.29
CA GLU A 113 -8.72 15.02 5.75
C GLU A 113 -10.01 15.35 4.97
N GLU A 114 -10.20 16.61 4.58
CA GLU A 114 -11.38 17.05 3.82
C GLU A 114 -11.43 16.35 2.46
N GLN A 115 -10.32 16.32 1.73
CA GLN A 115 -10.24 15.62 0.45
C GLN A 115 -10.34 14.10 0.62
N LEU A 116 -9.77 13.53 1.69
CA LEU A 116 -9.94 12.10 2.00
C LEU A 116 -11.42 11.75 2.15
N TRP A 117 -12.17 12.50 2.96
CA TRP A 117 -13.58 12.18 3.20
C TRP A 117 -14.46 12.44 1.97
N ARG A 118 -14.18 13.49 1.18
CA ARG A 118 -14.86 13.69 -0.12
C ARG A 118 -14.64 12.51 -1.07
N ALA A 119 -13.41 12.00 -1.13
CA ALA A 119 -13.11 10.80 -1.91
C ALA A 119 -13.82 9.57 -1.35
N ALA A 120 -13.78 9.36 -0.03
CA ALA A 120 -14.46 8.23 0.62
C ALA A 120 -15.98 8.24 0.38
N VAL A 121 -16.64 9.40 0.51
CA VAL A 121 -18.07 9.56 0.21
C VAL A 121 -18.36 9.22 -1.25
N THR A 122 -17.52 9.68 -2.17
CA THR A 122 -17.65 9.34 -3.59
C THR A 122 -17.56 7.81 -3.80
N LEU A 123 -16.54 7.16 -3.24
CA LEU A 123 -16.35 5.71 -3.34
C LEU A 123 -17.52 4.93 -2.71
N CYS A 124 -18.02 5.36 -1.55
CA CYS A 124 -19.17 4.74 -0.90
C CYS A 124 -20.45 4.88 -1.74
N SER A 125 -20.65 6.01 -2.42
CA SER A 125 -21.79 6.19 -3.33
C SER A 125 -21.73 5.27 -4.56
N LEU A 126 -20.55 4.73 -4.89
CA LEU A 126 -20.33 3.71 -5.92
C LEU A 126 -20.41 2.27 -5.38
N GLY A 127 -21.00 2.09 -4.19
CA GLY A 127 -21.21 0.79 -3.56
C GLY A 127 -20.03 0.29 -2.73
N GLY A 128 -19.02 1.13 -2.49
CA GLY A 128 -17.93 0.82 -1.58
C GLY A 128 -18.40 0.80 -0.13
N VAL A 129 -17.81 -0.09 0.68
CA VAL A 129 -18.09 -0.20 2.11
C VAL A 129 -16.83 0.16 2.88
N PRO A 130 -16.86 1.16 3.77
CA PRO A 130 -15.72 1.44 4.63
C PRO A 130 -15.54 0.27 5.61
N ALA A 131 -14.32 -0.27 5.68
CA ALA A 131 -14.07 -1.52 6.39
C ALA A 131 -12.98 -1.39 7.46
N GLU A 132 -11.91 -0.66 7.18
CA GLU A 132 -10.76 -0.55 8.07
C GLU A 132 -10.40 0.92 8.20
N LEU A 133 -10.38 1.43 9.43
CA LEU A 133 -9.92 2.78 9.75
C LEU A 133 -8.66 2.66 10.62
N SER A 134 -7.64 3.46 10.34
CA SER A 134 -6.54 3.68 11.27
C SER A 134 -6.32 5.17 11.47
N LEU A 135 -6.10 5.55 12.72
CA LEU A 135 -5.78 6.92 13.11
C LEU A 135 -4.45 6.97 13.84
N PHE A 136 -3.67 8.01 13.60
CA PHE A 136 -2.44 8.29 14.35
C PHE A 136 -2.14 9.79 14.32
N VAL A 137 -1.28 10.25 15.22
CA VAL A 137 -0.83 11.64 15.26
C VAL A 137 0.65 11.71 14.90
N ALA A 138 1.00 12.57 13.95
CA ALA A 138 2.39 12.83 13.58
C ALA A 138 2.64 14.32 13.48
N ALA A 139 3.74 14.80 14.07
CA ALA A 139 4.08 16.22 14.11
C ALA A 139 2.90 17.13 14.56
N GLY A 140 2.10 16.64 15.52
CA GLY A 140 0.92 17.35 16.05
C GLY A 140 -0.30 17.37 15.12
N ARG A 141 -0.29 16.62 14.03
CA ARG A 141 -1.39 16.53 13.06
C ARG A 141 -2.02 15.12 13.07
N PRO A 142 -3.35 15.00 13.11
CA PRO A 142 -4.01 13.71 12.94
C PRO A 142 -3.89 13.24 11.48
N HIS A 143 -3.70 11.94 11.32
CA HIS A 143 -3.68 11.26 10.05
C HIS A 143 -4.68 10.11 10.07
N VAL A 144 -5.35 9.96 8.93
CA VAL A 144 -6.35 8.95 8.63
C VAL A 144 -5.81 8.04 7.53
N MET A 145 -5.99 6.74 7.75
CA MET A 145 -5.97 5.71 6.70
C MET A 145 -7.33 5.01 6.70
N LEU A 146 -7.96 4.89 5.54
CA LEU A 146 -9.27 4.27 5.38
C LEU A 146 -9.23 3.29 4.19
N ALA A 147 -9.55 2.02 4.45
CA ALA A 147 -9.85 1.06 3.39
C ALA A 147 -11.35 1.05 3.08
N VAL A 148 -11.67 1.19 1.79
CA VAL A 148 -13.02 1.02 1.24
C VAL A 148 -13.02 -0.25 0.37
N LEU A 149 -13.93 -1.16 0.65
CA LEU A 149 -13.99 -2.49 0.05
C LEU A 149 -15.26 -2.67 -0.81
N TRP A 150 -15.14 -3.43 -1.89
CA TRP A 150 -16.28 -4.03 -2.59
C TRP A 150 -16.17 -5.55 -2.50
N PRO A 151 -17.30 -6.26 -2.32
CA PRO A 151 -17.30 -7.72 -2.33
C PRO A 151 -16.61 -8.28 -3.58
N SER A 152 -15.81 -9.33 -3.38
CA SER A 152 -15.22 -10.07 -4.49
C SER A 152 -16.33 -10.75 -5.32
N PRO A 153 -16.27 -10.69 -6.67
CA PRO A 153 -17.16 -11.48 -7.52
C PRO A 153 -17.01 -13.00 -7.31
N ASP A 154 -15.85 -13.44 -6.81
CA ASP A 154 -15.54 -14.83 -6.48
C ASP A 154 -14.71 -14.89 -5.19
N PRO A 155 -15.35 -14.88 -4.01
CA PRO A 155 -14.67 -14.82 -2.72
C PRO A 155 -13.77 -16.02 -2.40
N LEU A 156 -13.86 -17.12 -3.16
CA LEU A 156 -13.01 -18.29 -2.97
C LEU A 156 -11.68 -18.18 -3.73
N MET A 157 -11.64 -17.35 -4.77
CA MET A 157 -10.52 -17.28 -5.71
C MET A 157 -9.86 -15.90 -5.75
N GLU A 158 -10.55 -14.87 -5.29
CA GLU A 158 -10.10 -13.48 -5.39
C GLU A 158 -10.43 -12.69 -4.13
N GLU A 159 -9.48 -11.86 -3.73
CA GLU A 159 -9.66 -10.84 -2.71
C GLU A 159 -10.67 -9.78 -3.16
N GLU A 160 -11.26 -9.09 -2.17
CA GLU A 160 -12.10 -7.92 -2.37
C GLU A 160 -11.41 -6.86 -3.24
N ILE A 161 -12.19 -6.01 -3.89
CA ILE A 161 -11.63 -4.79 -4.48
C ILE A 161 -11.38 -3.84 -3.31
N ARG A 162 -10.13 -3.42 -3.11
CA ARG A 162 -9.72 -2.54 -2.02
C ARG A 162 -9.19 -1.21 -2.58
N VAL A 163 -9.72 -0.11 -2.06
CA VAL A 163 -9.14 1.22 -2.24
C VAL A 163 -8.70 1.72 -0.88
N GLU A 164 -7.42 2.02 -0.73
CA GLU A 164 -6.85 2.60 0.48
C GLU A 164 -6.68 4.11 0.29
N LEU A 165 -7.29 4.90 1.18
CA LEU A 165 -7.19 6.36 1.23
C LEU A 165 -6.36 6.77 2.44
N CYS A 166 -5.28 7.51 2.21
CA CYS A 166 -4.34 7.90 3.27
C CYS A 166 -4.06 9.41 3.24
N THR A 167 -3.99 10.05 4.40
CA THR A 167 -3.50 11.44 4.53
C THR A 167 -2.01 11.53 4.85
N ALA A 168 -1.36 10.39 5.06
CA ALA A 168 0.08 10.29 5.15
C ALA A 168 0.60 9.43 3.99
N ALA A 169 1.55 9.97 3.24
CA ALA A 169 2.18 9.25 2.14
C ALA A 169 2.98 8.02 2.60
N PHE A 170 3.68 8.13 3.73
CA PHE A 170 4.58 7.10 4.25
C PHE A 170 4.49 7.00 5.77
N SER A 171 3.89 5.94 6.30
CA SER A 171 3.65 5.74 7.73
C SER A 171 4.92 5.45 8.56
N GLY A 172 5.93 4.85 7.93
CA GLY A 172 7.18 4.46 8.57
C GLY A 172 7.00 3.24 9.44
N ASP A 173 7.83 3.13 10.47
CA ASP A 173 7.75 2.05 11.46
C ASP A 173 7.08 2.50 12.77
N PHE A 174 6.51 3.72 12.79
CA PHE A 174 5.97 4.40 13.98
C PHE A 174 6.96 4.46 15.17
N ALA A 175 8.26 4.38 14.89
CA ALA A 175 9.32 4.35 15.88
C ALA A 175 10.53 5.15 15.38
N ALA A 176 11.53 4.48 14.79
CA ALA A 176 12.75 5.14 14.38
C ALA A 176 12.55 5.95 13.10
N VAL A 177 11.66 5.51 12.21
CA VAL A 177 11.31 6.13 10.94
C VAL A 177 9.97 6.85 11.10
N PRO A 178 9.97 8.20 11.10
CA PRO A 178 8.76 8.97 11.34
C PRO A 178 7.78 8.86 10.18
N VAL A 179 6.53 9.18 10.45
CA VAL A 179 5.53 9.45 9.40
C VAL A 179 6.03 10.60 8.51
N ARG A 180 5.89 10.45 7.19
CA ARG A 180 6.11 11.51 6.20
C ARG A 180 4.83 11.73 5.41
N PRO A 181 4.17 12.90 5.56
CA PRO A 181 2.82 13.08 5.06
C PRO A 181 2.75 13.32 3.56
N GLU A 182 3.78 13.93 2.98
CA GLU A 182 3.77 14.40 1.60
C GLU A 182 4.42 13.39 0.65
N LEU A 183 3.95 13.33 -0.59
CA LEU A 183 4.63 12.59 -1.66
C LEU A 183 5.65 13.50 -2.36
N PRO A 184 6.76 12.95 -2.88
CA PRO A 184 7.61 13.69 -3.82
C PRO A 184 6.80 14.24 -4.99
N ALA A 185 7.14 15.45 -5.43
CA ALA A 185 6.44 16.11 -6.54
C ALA A 185 6.53 15.32 -7.86
N ARG A 186 7.65 14.65 -8.10
CA ARG A 186 7.84 13.79 -9.29
C ARG A 186 7.22 12.41 -9.05
N GLN A 187 6.30 12.00 -9.91
CA GLN A 187 5.59 10.72 -9.77
C GLN A 187 6.54 9.51 -9.72
N VAL A 188 7.57 9.47 -10.58
CA VAL A 188 8.54 8.36 -10.56
C VAL A 188 9.27 8.19 -9.21
N LEU A 189 9.50 9.29 -8.49
CA LEU A 189 10.09 9.24 -7.14
C LEU A 189 9.05 8.80 -6.11
N ALA A 190 7.82 9.28 -6.22
CA ALA A 190 6.72 8.83 -5.39
C ALA A 190 6.54 7.31 -5.52
N ASP A 191 6.51 6.77 -6.73
CA ASP A 191 6.38 5.33 -6.96
C ASP A 191 7.58 4.54 -6.41
N LEU A 192 8.81 4.98 -6.67
CA LEU A 192 10.02 4.33 -6.16
C LEU A 192 10.06 4.28 -4.63
N LEU A 193 9.84 5.42 -3.97
CA LEU A 193 9.85 5.49 -2.51
C LEU A 193 8.70 4.68 -1.90
N SER A 194 7.59 4.54 -2.61
CA SER A 194 6.46 3.75 -2.13
C SER A 194 6.72 2.26 -2.24
N VAL A 195 7.46 1.80 -3.26
CA VAL A 195 7.98 0.43 -3.28
C VAL A 195 8.94 0.21 -2.12
N ALA A 196 9.81 1.18 -1.80
CA ALA A 196 10.73 1.06 -0.66
C ALA A 196 10.01 1.00 0.70
N GLU A 197 8.94 1.80 0.87
CA GLU A 197 8.14 1.85 2.09
C GLU A 197 7.49 0.50 2.46
N GLU A 198 7.21 -0.37 1.47
CA GLU A 198 6.71 -1.74 1.69
C GLU A 198 7.55 -2.52 2.71
N ARG A 199 8.84 -2.18 2.82
CA ARG A 199 9.76 -2.84 3.74
C ARG A 199 9.34 -2.76 5.20
N PHE A 200 8.61 -1.72 5.59
CA PHE A 200 8.10 -1.56 6.95
C PHE A 200 6.89 -2.45 7.23
N GLN A 201 6.23 -2.96 6.19
CA GLN A 201 5.07 -3.86 6.31
C GLN A 201 5.47 -5.33 6.15
N ARG A 202 6.43 -5.62 5.25
CA ARG A 202 6.89 -6.98 4.95
C ARG A 202 8.30 -6.98 4.37
N ALA A 203 8.92 -8.16 4.28
CA ALA A 203 10.15 -8.32 3.50
C ALA A 203 9.88 -8.08 2.00
N PHE A 204 10.88 -7.58 1.29
CA PHE A 204 10.82 -7.48 -0.16
C PHE A 204 10.76 -8.85 -0.82
N HIS A 205 10.10 -8.91 -1.97
CA HIS A 205 9.96 -10.12 -2.77
C HIS A 205 10.01 -9.79 -4.27
N ALA A 206 9.92 -10.81 -5.12
CA ALA A 206 10.12 -10.70 -6.57
C ALA A 206 9.32 -9.57 -7.25
N LYS A 207 8.09 -9.29 -6.82
CA LYS A 207 7.29 -8.16 -7.36
C LYS A 207 8.00 -6.81 -7.18
N ASP A 208 8.61 -6.57 -6.02
CA ASP A 208 9.23 -5.29 -5.70
C ASP A 208 10.50 -5.09 -6.53
N ALA A 209 11.26 -6.16 -6.76
CA ALA A 209 12.40 -6.16 -7.67
C ALA A 209 11.99 -5.89 -9.13
N VAL A 210 10.89 -6.49 -9.60
CA VAL A 210 10.37 -6.21 -10.95
C VAL A 210 9.88 -4.76 -11.06
N ASP A 211 9.19 -4.23 -10.05
CA ASP A 211 8.78 -2.82 -10.02
C ASP A 211 10.00 -1.89 -10.08
N LEU A 212 11.09 -2.19 -9.36
CA LEU A 212 12.36 -1.45 -9.45
C LEU A 212 12.99 -1.56 -10.85
N LEU A 213 13.02 -2.75 -11.45
CA LEU A 213 13.54 -2.94 -12.81
C LEU A 213 12.80 -2.06 -13.81
N MET A 214 11.45 -2.06 -13.78
CA MET A 214 10.64 -1.23 -14.68
C MET A 214 10.88 0.27 -14.48
N LEU A 215 11.11 0.71 -13.24
CA LEU A 215 11.48 2.11 -12.96
C LEU A 215 12.88 2.45 -13.47
N LEU A 216 13.85 1.54 -13.37
CA LEU A 216 15.19 1.74 -13.91
C LEU A 216 15.16 1.79 -15.45
N ASP A 217 14.41 0.89 -16.09
CA ASP A 217 14.24 0.82 -17.55
C ASP A 217 13.58 2.07 -18.13
N SER A 218 12.75 2.76 -17.35
CA SER A 218 12.15 4.03 -17.76
C SER A 218 13.18 5.15 -18.04
N GLY A 219 14.41 5.01 -17.50
CA GLY A 219 15.46 6.02 -17.60
C GLY A 219 15.19 7.33 -16.84
N ALA A 220 14.07 7.42 -16.09
CA ALA A 220 13.66 8.63 -15.42
C ALA A 220 14.32 8.83 -14.03
N LEU A 221 15.00 7.81 -13.51
CA LEU A 221 15.71 7.82 -12.24
C LEU A 221 17.13 8.41 -12.41
N ARG A 222 17.35 9.60 -11.83
CA ARG A 222 18.69 10.22 -11.76
C ARG A 222 19.29 9.90 -10.39
N PRO A 223 20.46 9.23 -10.30
CA PRO A 223 21.02 8.77 -9.02
C PRO A 223 21.09 9.83 -7.91
N THR A 224 21.58 11.03 -8.21
CA THR A 224 21.68 12.12 -7.23
C THR A 224 20.33 12.58 -6.69
N VAL A 225 19.34 12.72 -7.58
CA VAL A 225 17.98 13.12 -7.22
C VAL A 225 17.27 12.04 -6.40
N VAL A 226 17.51 10.77 -6.73
CA VAL A 226 16.98 9.66 -5.94
C VAL A 226 17.63 9.64 -4.56
N ALA A 227 18.95 9.82 -4.46
CA ALA A 227 19.65 9.86 -3.18
C ALA A 227 19.17 11.02 -2.28
N GLU A 228 18.99 12.23 -2.83
CA GLU A 228 18.43 13.38 -2.12
C GLU A 228 17.00 13.09 -1.60
N ALA A 229 16.16 12.49 -2.44
CA ALA A 229 14.81 12.10 -2.04
C ALA A 229 14.86 11.00 -0.97
N ALA A 230 15.68 9.97 -1.15
CA ALA A 230 15.82 8.87 -0.20
C ALA A 230 16.34 9.34 1.16
N ASP A 231 17.24 10.32 1.20
CA ASP A 231 17.72 10.96 2.43
C ASP A 231 16.59 11.74 3.11
N THR A 232 15.91 12.62 2.34
CA THR A 232 14.77 13.43 2.82
C THR A 232 13.66 12.57 3.43
N TYR A 233 13.33 11.47 2.76
CA TYR A 233 12.26 10.54 3.14
C TYR A 233 12.73 9.41 4.05
N ARG A 234 14.03 9.34 4.36
CA ARG A 234 14.65 8.34 5.24
C ARG A 234 14.46 6.90 4.78
N LEU A 235 14.53 6.68 3.47
CA LEU A 235 14.31 5.40 2.79
C LEU A 235 15.57 4.87 2.08
N ALA A 236 16.72 5.51 2.29
CA ALA A 236 17.96 5.09 1.64
C ALA A 236 18.38 3.64 1.98
N PRO A 237 18.30 3.15 3.24
CA PRO A 237 18.60 1.75 3.54
C PRO A 237 17.69 0.78 2.79
N GLU A 238 16.39 1.07 2.73
CA GLU A 238 15.40 0.23 2.04
C GLU A 238 15.65 0.17 0.53
N LEU A 239 16.04 1.29 -0.08
CA LEU A 239 16.40 1.30 -1.51
C LEU A 239 17.67 0.50 -1.80
N VAL A 240 18.65 0.51 -0.89
CA VAL A 240 19.85 -0.34 -1.01
C VAL A 240 19.46 -1.81 -0.93
N GLU A 241 18.62 -2.20 0.04
CA GLU A 241 18.12 -3.58 0.18
C GLU A 241 17.34 -4.03 -1.07
N LEU A 242 16.52 -3.14 -1.65
CA LEU A 242 15.78 -3.42 -2.88
C LEU A 242 16.70 -3.60 -4.10
N LEU A 243 17.76 -2.78 -4.19
CA LEU A 243 18.80 -2.92 -5.21
C LEU A 243 19.58 -4.23 -5.03
N ASP A 244 19.89 -4.64 -3.80
CA ASP A 244 20.51 -5.93 -3.50
C ASP A 244 19.67 -7.08 -4.00
N LEU A 245 18.36 -7.06 -3.70
CA LEU A 245 17.43 -8.08 -4.19
C LEU A 245 17.45 -8.15 -5.73
N LEU A 246 17.38 -7.01 -6.42
CA LEU A 246 17.44 -6.98 -7.88
C LEU A 246 18.77 -7.53 -8.42
N SER A 247 19.90 -7.14 -7.82
CA SER A 247 21.25 -7.55 -8.22
C SER A 247 21.49 -9.06 -8.11
N THR A 248 20.71 -9.79 -7.31
CA THR A 248 20.77 -11.27 -7.28
C THR A 248 20.32 -11.92 -8.58
N ALA A 249 19.47 -11.23 -9.36
CA ALA A 249 18.83 -11.78 -10.53
C ALA A 249 19.22 -11.08 -11.83
N VAL A 250 19.74 -9.85 -11.78
CA VAL A 250 20.08 -9.09 -12.98
C VAL A 250 21.14 -8.02 -12.73
N ASP A 251 22.09 -7.90 -13.65
CA ASP A 251 23.03 -6.79 -13.70
C ASP A 251 22.46 -5.68 -14.59
N HIS A 252 21.86 -4.66 -13.96
CA HIS A 252 21.25 -3.53 -14.65
C HIS A 252 22.19 -2.30 -14.60
N PRO A 253 22.50 -1.64 -15.74
CA PRO A 253 23.49 -0.55 -15.78
C PRO A 253 23.11 0.68 -14.94
N GLY A 254 21.82 0.87 -14.65
CA GLY A 254 21.34 1.92 -13.75
C GLY A 254 21.42 1.60 -12.25
N ALA A 255 21.64 0.33 -11.88
CA ALA A 255 21.61 -0.11 -10.48
C ALA A 255 22.85 0.36 -9.70
N GLU A 256 24.05 0.14 -10.24
CA GLU A 256 25.31 0.48 -9.55
C GLU A 256 25.49 1.99 -9.34
N PRO A 257 25.25 2.88 -10.33
CA PRO A 257 25.30 4.32 -10.10
C PRO A 257 24.33 4.79 -9.02
N LEU A 258 23.15 4.17 -8.95
CA LEU A 258 22.16 4.47 -7.93
C LEU A 258 22.60 3.99 -6.54
N ARG A 259 23.12 2.76 -6.44
CA ARG A 259 23.71 2.21 -5.22
C ARG A 259 24.80 3.12 -4.67
N GLN A 260 25.73 3.55 -5.53
CA GLN A 260 26.83 4.45 -5.14
C GLN A 260 26.31 5.77 -4.56
N ALA A 261 25.28 6.36 -5.18
CA ALA A 261 24.68 7.59 -4.69
C ALA A 261 23.97 7.41 -3.33
N LEU A 262 23.44 6.22 -3.04
CA LEU A 262 22.73 5.89 -1.80
C LEU A 262 23.64 5.50 -0.63
N THR A 263 24.91 5.15 -0.88
CA THR A 263 25.85 4.68 0.15
C THR A 263 25.91 5.58 1.39
N VAL A 264 26.11 6.88 1.19
CA VAL A 264 26.24 7.83 2.30
C VAL A 264 24.89 8.06 3.01
N PRO A 265 23.78 8.38 2.31
CA PRO A 265 22.46 8.48 2.95
C PRO A 265 22.06 7.23 3.73
N ALA A 266 22.29 6.03 3.17
CA ALA A 266 21.94 4.77 3.82
C ALA A 266 22.73 4.54 5.11
N ALA A 267 24.04 4.81 5.10
CA ALA A 267 24.88 4.70 6.29
C ALA A 267 24.47 5.70 7.38
N THR A 268 24.23 6.96 7.00
CA THR A 268 23.77 8.01 7.92
C THR A 268 22.44 7.64 8.56
N GLU A 269 21.46 7.21 7.76
CA GLU A 269 20.14 6.86 8.27
C GLU A 269 20.19 5.60 9.15
N THR A 270 20.99 4.60 8.80
CA THR A 270 21.20 3.40 9.63
C THR A 270 21.79 3.78 11.00
N ALA A 271 22.83 4.63 11.01
CA ALA A 271 23.44 5.10 12.25
C ALA A 271 22.46 5.91 13.10
N ARG A 272 21.64 6.76 12.46
CA ARG A 272 20.60 7.53 13.15
C ARG A 272 19.57 6.61 13.80
N ARG A 273 19.05 5.61 13.08
CA ARG A 273 18.07 4.66 13.64
C ARG A 273 18.63 3.87 14.81
N ALA A 274 19.90 3.45 14.75
CA ALA A 274 20.57 2.75 15.84
C ALA A 274 20.71 3.60 17.12
N ALA A 275 20.75 4.93 16.98
CA ALA A 275 20.79 5.86 18.11
C ALA A 275 19.41 6.19 18.71
N VAL A 276 18.30 5.84 18.04
CA VAL A 276 16.95 6.07 18.57
C VAL A 276 16.61 4.95 19.56
N PRO A 277 16.32 5.26 20.83
CA PRO A 277 15.84 4.27 21.78
C PRO A 277 14.54 3.67 21.26
N ARG A 278 14.46 2.34 21.21
CA ARG A 278 13.20 1.66 20.87
C ARG A 278 12.24 1.86 22.05
N PRO A 279 11.08 2.52 21.86
CA PRO A 279 10.11 2.63 22.94
C PRO A 279 9.70 1.22 23.38
N PRO A 280 9.51 0.98 24.69
CA PRO A 280 8.98 -0.29 25.16
C PRO A 280 7.62 -0.53 24.49
N HIS A 281 7.44 -1.72 23.91
CA HIS A 281 6.14 -2.15 23.44
C HIS A 281 5.28 -2.45 24.66
N GLU A 282 4.36 -1.55 24.99
CA GLU A 282 3.39 -1.75 26.07
C GLU A 282 2.03 -2.14 25.45
N PRO A 283 1.66 -3.43 25.51
CA PRO A 283 0.32 -3.85 25.11
C PRO A 283 -0.72 -3.20 26.03
N GLY A 284 -1.86 -2.79 25.46
CA GLY A 284 -3.01 -2.35 26.26
C GLY A 284 -3.01 -0.90 26.72
N ARG A 285 -2.18 -0.01 26.13
CA ARG A 285 -2.38 1.44 26.30
C ARG A 285 -3.77 1.85 25.81
N SER A 286 -4.39 2.85 26.43
CA SER A 286 -5.65 3.41 25.95
C SER A 286 -5.50 4.01 24.54
N VAL A 287 -6.63 4.23 23.85
CA VAL A 287 -6.66 4.91 22.55
C VAL A 287 -5.94 6.26 22.62
N ASP A 288 -6.25 7.07 23.63
CA ASP A 288 -5.65 8.39 23.83
C ASP A 288 -4.15 8.31 24.04
N ALA A 289 -3.68 7.41 24.92
CA ALA A 289 -2.25 7.25 25.20
C ALA A 289 -1.47 6.78 23.96
N ARG A 290 -2.07 5.99 23.07
CA ARG A 290 -1.46 5.62 21.79
C ARG A 290 -1.39 6.80 20.83
N LEU A 291 -2.48 7.54 20.68
CA LEU A 291 -2.52 8.73 19.84
C LEU A 291 -1.52 9.80 20.31
N GLU A 292 -1.43 10.05 21.62
CA GLU A 292 -0.45 10.97 22.23
C GLU A 292 1.00 10.51 21.98
N ALA A 293 1.24 9.20 21.97
CA ALA A 293 2.54 8.61 21.64
C ALA A 293 2.82 8.54 20.12
N GLY A 294 1.90 9.02 19.28
CA GLY A 294 1.99 8.93 17.81
C GLY A 294 1.87 7.51 17.25
N GLN A 295 1.34 6.58 18.05
CA GLN A 295 1.09 5.20 17.67
C GLN A 295 -0.30 5.07 17.02
N PRO A 296 -0.48 4.14 16.07
CA PRO A 296 -1.76 3.93 15.44
C PRO A 296 -2.77 3.30 16.40
N VAL A 297 -4.02 3.71 16.24
CA VAL A 297 -5.23 3.07 16.78
C VAL A 297 -6.11 2.68 15.61
N TRP A 298 -6.94 1.66 15.81
CA TRP A 298 -7.71 1.02 14.74
C TRP A 298 -9.20 1.23 14.98
N GLY A 299 -9.98 1.41 13.92
CA GLY A 299 -11.42 1.58 13.97
C GLY A 299 -12.15 0.35 13.48
N MET A 300 -12.98 -0.23 14.34
CA MET A 300 -13.95 -1.27 13.96
C MET A 300 -15.25 -0.63 13.49
N PRO A 301 -15.75 -0.95 12.29
CA PRO A 301 -17.01 -0.37 11.79
C PRO A 301 -18.20 -0.69 12.70
N LEU A 302 -19.00 0.33 13.01
CA LEU A 302 -20.25 0.21 13.77
C LEU A 302 -21.46 0.47 12.87
N THR A 303 -21.42 1.58 12.14
CA THR A 303 -22.53 2.02 11.28
C THR A 303 -22.02 2.31 9.87
N ARG A 304 -22.95 2.31 8.91
CA ARG A 304 -22.71 2.69 7.50
C ARG A 304 -23.45 3.98 7.13
N VAL A 305 -24.02 4.67 8.11
CA VAL A 305 -24.79 5.88 7.90
C VAL A 305 -23.81 7.04 7.82
N ALA A 306 -23.76 7.65 6.63
CA ALA A 306 -22.96 8.84 6.40
C ALA A 306 -23.46 9.99 7.27
N ARG A 307 -22.56 10.59 8.06
CA ARG A 307 -22.84 11.85 8.76
C ARG A 307 -22.41 13.03 7.87
N PRO A 308 -23.20 14.11 7.76
CA PRO A 308 -22.74 15.31 7.07
C PRO A 308 -21.47 15.85 7.74
N GLY A 309 -20.43 16.11 6.96
CA GLY A 309 -19.18 16.67 7.47
C GLY A 309 -17.98 16.39 6.57
N GLU A 310 -16.85 17.00 6.94
CA GLU A 310 -15.59 16.91 6.21
C GLU A 310 -14.43 16.47 7.10
N LYS A 311 -14.72 16.00 8.33
CA LYS A 311 -13.72 15.60 9.33
C LYS A 311 -14.20 14.42 10.17
N CYS A 312 -13.25 13.66 10.68
CA CYS A 312 -13.42 12.70 11.76
C CYS A 312 -13.46 13.45 13.08
N VAL A 313 -14.50 13.17 13.87
CA VAL A 313 -14.63 13.70 15.23
C VAL A 313 -14.52 12.56 16.22
N LEU A 314 -13.64 12.70 17.20
CA LEU A 314 -13.53 11.75 18.30
C LEU A 314 -14.57 12.08 19.38
N ASP A 315 -15.43 11.10 19.67
CA ASP A 315 -16.47 11.16 20.70
C ASP A 315 -16.06 10.19 21.83
N HIS A 316 -15.58 10.76 22.94
CA HIS A 316 -15.16 10.01 24.12
C HIS A 316 -16.34 9.84 25.08
N ARG A 317 -16.67 8.58 25.42
CA ARG A 317 -17.75 8.24 26.36
C ARG A 317 -17.26 7.16 27.31
N ASP A 318 -17.15 7.46 28.61
CA ASP A 318 -16.71 6.51 29.64
C ASP A 318 -15.49 5.66 29.21
N HIS A 319 -15.72 4.43 28.72
CA HIS A 319 -14.71 3.47 28.29
C HIS A 319 -14.64 3.27 26.76
N LEU A 320 -15.30 4.12 26.00
CA LEU A 320 -15.41 4.09 24.55
C LEU A 320 -14.77 5.32 23.93
N THR A 321 -14.12 5.13 22.79
CA THR A 321 -13.75 6.22 21.90
C THR A 321 -14.31 5.90 20.53
N LEU A 322 -15.23 6.75 20.05
CA LEU A 322 -15.87 6.58 18.76
C LEU A 322 -15.28 7.58 17.76
N ALA A 323 -14.88 7.10 16.58
CA ALA A 323 -14.59 7.95 15.45
C ALA A 323 -15.87 8.16 14.64
N ARG A 324 -16.42 9.37 14.69
CA ARG A 324 -17.57 9.80 13.90
C ARG A 324 -17.08 10.35 12.58
N THR A 325 -17.40 9.68 11.48
CA THR A 325 -16.87 10.05 10.15
C THR A 325 -17.97 10.29 9.13
N PRO A 326 -17.66 10.96 8.00
CA PRO A 326 -18.62 11.16 6.92
C PRO A 326 -19.11 9.89 6.21
N VAL A 327 -18.51 8.73 6.46
CA VAL A 327 -18.89 7.45 5.81
C VAL A 327 -19.35 6.36 6.80
N GLY A 328 -19.42 6.69 8.09
CA GLY A 328 -19.84 5.77 9.13
C GLY A 328 -19.16 6.04 10.47
N ASP A 329 -19.62 5.36 11.50
CA ASP A 329 -19.01 5.43 12.83
C ASP A 329 -18.16 4.20 13.09
N PHE A 330 -17.05 4.40 13.80
CA PHE A 330 -16.12 3.33 14.17
C PHE A 330 -15.84 3.35 15.66
N LEU A 331 -15.72 2.17 16.27
CA LEU A 331 -15.15 1.99 17.59
C LEU A 331 -13.63 2.01 17.47
N LEU A 332 -12.97 3.00 18.08
CA LEU A 332 -11.50 3.02 18.15
C LEU A 332 -11.01 2.07 19.23
N VAL A 333 -10.00 1.28 18.88
CA VAL A 333 -9.38 0.28 19.75
C VAL A 333 -7.86 0.37 19.65
N ALA A 334 -7.23 -0.04 20.75
CA ALA A 334 -5.78 0.04 20.94
C ALA A 334 -5.08 -1.32 20.91
N GLY A 335 -5.82 -2.39 20.61
CA GLY A 335 -5.31 -3.76 20.51
C GLY A 335 -6.08 -4.60 19.50
N GLU A 336 -5.53 -5.77 19.19
CA GLU A 336 -6.05 -6.68 18.15
C GLU A 336 -7.37 -7.37 18.53
N LEU A 337 -7.57 -7.62 19.83
CA LEU A 337 -8.76 -8.29 20.34
C LEU A 337 -9.69 -7.26 20.97
N VAL A 338 -10.96 -7.33 20.58
CA VAL A 338 -12.00 -6.43 21.06
C VAL A 338 -13.10 -7.26 21.71
N ASP A 339 -13.47 -6.87 22.92
CA ASP A 339 -14.53 -7.50 23.68
C ASP A 339 -15.87 -7.34 22.93
N PRO A 340 -16.59 -8.45 22.63
CA PRO A 340 -17.90 -8.39 21.99
C PRO A 340 -18.91 -7.50 22.74
N ASP A 341 -18.86 -7.44 24.07
CA ASP A 341 -19.78 -6.61 24.87
C ASP A 341 -19.45 -5.12 24.72
N LEU A 342 -18.15 -4.78 24.61
CA LEU A 342 -17.70 -3.43 24.30
C LEU A 342 -18.20 -3.00 22.91
N TYR A 343 -18.09 -3.88 21.91
CA TYR A 343 -18.58 -3.62 20.56
C TYR A 343 -20.10 -3.43 20.54
N ALA A 344 -20.87 -4.29 21.22
CA ALA A 344 -22.32 -4.16 21.31
C ALA A 344 -22.74 -2.85 21.97
N THR A 345 -22.05 -2.45 23.05
CA THR A 345 -22.27 -1.17 23.73
C THR A 345 -21.96 0.02 22.81
N ALA A 346 -20.85 -0.04 22.07
CA ALA A 346 -20.46 0.99 21.11
C ALA A 346 -21.49 1.12 19.98
N LEU A 347 -22.02 0.00 19.48
CA LEU A 347 -23.04 -0.03 18.43
C LEU A 347 -24.37 0.60 18.90
N ALA A 348 -24.81 0.29 20.12
CA ALA A 348 -25.98 0.94 20.72
C ALA A 348 -25.75 2.45 20.89
N ALA A 349 -24.60 2.85 21.44
CA ALA A 349 -24.24 4.26 21.60
C ALA A 349 -24.13 5.03 20.26
N ALA A 350 -23.80 4.33 19.17
CA ALA A 350 -23.74 4.91 17.84
C ALA A 350 -25.13 5.14 17.21
N THR A 351 -26.09 4.26 17.51
CA THR A 351 -27.44 4.24 16.92
C THR A 351 -28.49 4.98 17.76
N ASP A 352 -28.38 5.01 19.10
CA ASP A 352 -29.33 5.70 19.98
C ASP A 352 -29.35 7.24 19.79
N GLN A 353 -28.28 7.81 19.22
CA GLN A 353 -28.30 9.22 18.80
C GLN A 353 -29.21 9.49 17.58
N GLU A 354 -29.61 8.47 16.82
CA GLU A 354 -30.57 8.63 15.72
C GLU A 354 -32.01 8.74 16.23
N ALA A 355 -32.32 8.22 17.41
CA ALA A 355 -33.66 8.29 18.01
C ALA A 355 -33.97 9.63 18.71
N GLY A 356 -32.95 10.47 18.93
CA GLY A 356 -33.05 11.72 19.67
C GLY A 356 -32.78 13.00 18.86
N ALA A 357 -32.68 12.91 17.53
CA ALA A 357 -32.43 14.04 16.63
C ALA A 357 -33.69 14.46 15.84
#